data_AF-A0AAD1WZ18-F1
#
_entry.id   AF-A0AAD1WZ18-F1
#
_cell.length_a   1.000
_cell.length_b   1.000
_cell.length_c   1.000
_cell.angle_alpha   90.00
_cell.angle_beta   90.00
_cell.angle_gamma   90.00
#
_symmetry.space_group_name_H-M   'P 1'
#
loop_
_entity.id
_entity.type
_entity.pdbx_description
1 polymer ?
#
loop_
_entity_poly.entity_id
_entity_poly.type
_entity_poly.pdbx_seq_one_letter_code
_entity_poly.pdbx_strand_id
1 'polypeptide(L)'
;MPGLAGLWNTTVGRGHHERESSQPATAWILSTLDEAKTYLVGEIVQSTGVLRGEIQTLATWTARVEHRLEFTTEAHNLVINRLNYLKARVHAADLALEDMGNCSRRINVRIRGIPERAGEGPLADLVVHILQPLLPGIPQAMSGSWSRRYSEICLGLPV
;
A
#
# COMPACT_ATOMS: atom_id res chain seq x y z
N MET A 1 40.89 119.84 -34.08
CA MET A 1 40.82 119.92 -32.60
C MET A 1 41.16 118.54 -32.04
N PRO A 2 42.42 118.29 -31.63
CA PRO A 2 42.84 117.01 -31.06
C PRO A 2 42.65 117.01 -29.54
N GLY A 3 42.20 115.87 -29.00
CA GLY A 3 42.16 115.58 -27.57
C GLY A 3 42.74 114.19 -27.36
N LEU A 4 43.98 114.15 -26.87
CA LEU A 4 44.77 112.96 -26.57
C LEU A 4 44.29 112.24 -25.29
N ALA A 5 44.68 110.96 -25.23
CA ALA A 5 45.02 110.16 -24.05
C ALA A 5 44.01 109.09 -23.61
N GLY A 6 44.45 107.82 -23.66
CA GLY A 6 43.75 106.72 -23.01
C GLY A 6 44.17 105.30 -23.41
N LEU A 7 45.42 104.95 -23.15
CA LEU A 7 45.92 103.61 -22.76
C LEU A 7 45.80 102.39 -23.72
N TRP A 8 46.98 101.83 -23.96
CA TRP A 8 47.29 100.51 -24.51
C TRP A 8 46.97 99.40 -23.50
N ASN A 9 46.38 98.30 -23.92
CA ASN A 9 46.99 96.97 -23.76
C ASN A 9 46.23 95.87 -24.51
N THR A 10 46.92 95.26 -25.47
CA THR A 10 46.65 93.96 -26.07
C THR A 10 47.11 92.84 -25.15
N THR A 11 46.30 91.79 -24.99
CA THR A 11 46.85 90.44 -24.79
C THR A 11 45.95 89.37 -25.36
N VAL A 12 46.48 88.75 -26.41
CA VAL A 12 46.12 87.44 -26.94
C VAL A 12 46.50 86.37 -25.91
N GLY A 13 45.58 85.50 -25.54
CA GLY A 13 45.85 84.15 -25.03
C GLY A 13 44.72 83.27 -25.58
N ARG A 14 44.91 82.52 -26.68
CA ARG A 14 45.73 81.32 -26.87
C ARG A 14 45.40 80.21 -25.87
N GLY A 15 44.45 79.36 -26.30
CA GLY A 15 44.55 77.91 -26.15
C GLY A 15 43.97 77.29 -24.88
N HIS A 16 43.38 76.12 -25.10
CA HIS A 16 42.91 75.14 -24.12
C HIS A 16 41.56 75.43 -23.46
N HIS A 17 40.50 74.87 -24.04
CA HIS A 17 39.75 73.79 -23.39
C HIS A 17 38.78 73.11 -24.38
N GLU A 18 39.32 72.41 -25.39
CA GLU A 18 38.58 71.31 -26.04
C GLU A 18 38.67 70.06 -25.15
N ARG A 19 37.98 70.07 -24.00
CA ARG A 19 37.68 68.87 -23.19
C ARG A 19 36.39 69.07 -22.41
N GLU A 20 35.31 69.45 -23.07
CA GLU A 20 33.98 69.38 -22.50
C GLU A 20 33.03 68.82 -23.56
N SER A 21 32.59 67.57 -23.37
CA SER A 21 31.21 67.10 -23.71
C SER A 21 31.05 65.58 -23.86
N SER A 22 31.97 64.72 -23.40
CA SER A 22 31.75 63.26 -23.40
C SER A 22 31.19 62.68 -22.08
N GLN A 23 31.12 63.47 -21.01
CA GLN A 23 30.56 63.05 -19.70
C GLN A 23 29.04 62.76 -19.64
N PRO A 24 28.14 63.44 -20.38
CA PRO A 24 26.70 63.21 -20.22
C PRO A 24 26.26 61.85 -20.79
N ALA A 25 26.92 61.37 -21.85
CA ALA A 25 26.60 60.08 -22.46
C ALA A 25 26.99 58.90 -21.57
N THR A 26 28.17 58.95 -20.93
CA THR A 26 28.61 57.91 -20.01
C THR A 26 27.76 57.82 -18.75
N ALA A 27 27.31 58.96 -18.21
CA ALA A 27 26.43 58.99 -17.04
C ALA A 27 25.04 58.41 -17.37
N TRP A 28 24.49 58.73 -18.55
CA TRP A 28 23.22 58.17 -19.02
C TRP A 28 23.30 56.66 -19.26
N ILE A 29 24.39 56.16 -19.86
CA ILE A 29 24.62 54.72 -20.06
C ILE A 29 24.70 53.99 -18.72
N LEU A 30 25.38 54.56 -17.72
CA LEU A 30 25.48 53.93 -16.39
C LEU A 30 24.13 53.92 -15.65
N SER A 31 23.32 54.98 -15.77
CA SER A 31 21.96 55.03 -15.19
C SER A 31 21.04 53.98 -15.81
N THR A 32 21.05 53.87 -17.14
CA THR A 32 20.21 52.88 -17.86
C THR A 32 20.65 51.44 -17.57
N LEU A 33 21.95 51.19 -17.41
CA LEU A 33 22.47 49.89 -16.96
C LEU A 33 22.04 49.56 -15.53
N ASP A 34 22.02 50.52 -14.61
CA ASP A 34 21.61 50.31 -13.23
C ASP A 34 20.09 50.06 -13.11
N GLU A 35 19.29 50.77 -13.90
CA GLU A 35 17.84 50.53 -14.04
C GLU A 35 17.56 49.13 -14.61
N ALA A 36 18.24 48.74 -15.69
CA ALA A 36 18.10 47.41 -16.29
C ALA A 36 18.54 46.30 -15.33
N LYS A 37 19.63 46.50 -14.59
CA LYS A 37 20.08 45.57 -13.55
C LYS A 37 19.05 45.43 -12.44
N THR A 38 18.50 46.54 -11.95
CA THR A 38 17.49 46.53 -10.88
C THR A 38 16.22 45.81 -11.34
N TYR A 39 15.80 46.03 -12.58
CA TYR A 39 14.68 45.32 -13.19
C TYR A 39 14.93 43.80 -13.26
N LEU A 40 16.07 43.38 -13.80
CA LEU A 40 16.43 41.96 -13.91
C LEU A 40 16.55 41.28 -12.54
N VAL A 41 17.14 41.96 -11.56
CA VAL A 41 17.20 41.46 -10.18
C VAL A 41 15.79 41.31 -9.61
N GLY A 42 14.89 42.26 -9.88
CA GLY A 42 13.48 42.17 -9.50
C GLY A 42 12.79 40.93 -10.08
N GLU A 43 12.93 40.69 -11.39
CA GLU A 43 12.34 39.52 -12.04
C GLU A 43 12.92 38.19 -11.53
N ILE A 44 14.23 38.14 -11.28
CA ILE A 44 14.90 36.97 -10.70
C ILE A 44 14.38 36.71 -9.28
N VAL A 45 14.25 37.75 -8.45
CA VAL A 45 13.72 37.61 -7.08
C VAL A 45 12.26 37.14 -7.11
N GLN A 46 11.44 37.68 -8.01
CA GLN A 46 10.05 37.26 -8.14
C GLN A 46 9.93 35.80 -8.60
N SER A 47 10.63 35.43 -9.67
CA SER A 47 10.60 34.06 -10.21
C SER A 47 11.15 33.02 -9.22
N THR A 48 12.26 33.33 -8.53
CA THR A 48 12.80 32.45 -7.48
C THR A 48 11.87 32.38 -6.26
N GLY A 49 11.14 33.45 -5.94
CA GLY A 49 10.10 33.44 -4.92
C GLY A 49 8.94 32.51 -5.26
N VAL A 50 8.44 32.56 -6.50
CA VAL A 50 7.38 31.66 -6.99
C VAL A 50 7.84 30.20 -6.94
N LEU A 51 9.02 29.91 -7.50
CA LEU A 51 9.60 28.56 -7.48
C LEU A 51 9.77 28.03 -6.06
N ARG A 52 10.21 28.88 -5.12
CA ARG A 52 10.31 28.48 -3.70
C ARG A 52 8.96 28.10 -3.12
N GLY A 53 7.90 28.86 -3.42
CA GLY A 53 6.54 28.56 -2.98
C GLY A 53 6.01 27.24 -3.56
N GLU A 54 6.27 26.98 -4.83
CA GLU A 54 5.91 25.72 -5.49
C GLU A 54 6.67 24.53 -4.89
N ILE A 55 7.98 24.66 -4.64
CA ILE A 55 8.80 23.63 -4.00
C ILE A 55 8.28 23.32 -2.60
N GLN A 56 7.93 24.33 -1.81
CA GLN A 56 7.36 24.13 -0.47
C GLN A 56 6.01 23.42 -0.54
N THR A 57 5.16 23.83 -1.49
CA THR A 57 3.87 23.17 -1.72
C THR A 57 4.08 21.70 -2.08
N LEU A 58 4.97 21.41 -3.04
CA LEU A 58 5.29 20.04 -3.43
C LEU A 58 5.83 19.22 -2.25
N ALA A 59 6.72 19.78 -1.43
CA ALA A 59 7.23 19.12 -0.23
C ALA A 59 6.11 18.74 0.75
N THR A 60 5.13 19.62 0.98
CA THR A 60 3.98 19.30 1.85
C THR A 60 3.08 18.22 1.26
N TRP A 61 2.89 18.21 -0.07
CA TRP A 61 2.12 17.17 -0.74
C TRP A 61 2.82 15.82 -0.67
N THR A 62 4.14 15.78 -0.90
CA THR A 62 4.95 14.57 -0.80
C THR A 62 4.86 13.99 0.61
N ALA A 63 5.09 14.79 1.65
CA ALA A 63 5.00 14.34 3.04
C ALA A 63 3.60 13.75 3.37
N ARG A 64 2.54 14.36 2.84
CA ARG A 64 1.17 13.86 3.02
C ARG A 64 0.94 12.53 2.31
N VAL A 65 1.50 12.36 1.12
CA VAL A 65 1.41 11.10 0.35
C VAL A 65 2.20 10.00 1.05
N GLU A 66 3.41 10.29 1.52
CA GLU A 66 4.25 9.35 2.27
C GLU A 66 3.52 8.85 3.53
N HIS A 67 2.97 9.76 4.35
CA HIS A 67 2.21 9.37 5.54
C HIS A 67 0.98 8.51 5.19
N ARG A 68 0.27 8.82 4.09
CA ARG A 68 -0.86 7.99 3.64
C ARG A 68 -0.40 6.61 3.18
N LEU A 69 0.75 6.52 2.54
CA LEU A 69 1.34 5.26 2.08
C LEU A 69 1.74 4.38 3.26
N GLU A 70 2.38 4.95 4.28
CA GLU A 70 2.74 4.25 5.52
C GLU A 70 1.51 3.65 6.19
N PHE A 71 0.47 4.46 6.41
CA PHE A 71 -0.79 3.99 6.99
C PHE A 71 -1.45 2.86 6.16
N THR A 72 -1.44 3.01 4.83
CA THR A 72 -2.01 2.00 3.93
C THR A 72 -1.21 0.70 3.98
N THR A 73 0.11 0.80 4.07
CA THR A 73 1.02 -0.35 4.16
C THR A 73 0.81 -1.11 5.47
N GLU A 74 0.69 -0.39 6.59
CA GLU A 74 0.40 -0.98 7.90
C GLU A 74 -0.96 -1.69 7.91
N ALA A 75 -2.00 -1.04 7.40
CA ALA A 75 -3.33 -1.64 7.27
C ALA A 75 -3.31 -2.89 6.39
N HIS A 76 -2.58 -2.85 5.26
CA HIS A 76 -2.43 -3.99 4.37
C HIS A 76 -1.76 -5.19 5.05
N ASN A 77 -0.67 -4.94 5.79
CA ASN A 77 0.03 -5.98 6.55
C ASN A 77 -0.87 -6.63 7.60
N LEU A 78 -1.69 -5.84 8.30
CA LEU A 78 -2.65 -6.35 9.28
C LEU A 78 -3.71 -7.25 8.63
N VAL A 79 -4.21 -6.87 7.45
CA VAL A 79 -5.17 -7.68 6.67
C VAL A 79 -4.53 -9.00 6.23
N ILE A 80 -3.30 -8.98 5.71
CA ILE A 80 -2.57 -10.20 5.31
C ILE A 80 -2.42 -11.15 6.50
N ASN A 81 -1.97 -10.63 7.65
CA ASN A 81 -1.80 -11.43 8.86
C ASN A 81 -3.12 -12.07 9.30
N ARG A 82 -4.23 -11.31 9.24
CA ARG A 82 -5.54 -11.84 9.59
C ARG A 82 -6.01 -12.91 8.61
N LEU A 83 -5.76 -12.72 7.32
CA LEU A 83 -6.16 -13.65 6.27
C LEU A 83 -5.37 -14.97 6.40
N ASN A 84 -4.07 -14.90 6.67
CA ASN A 84 -3.25 -16.08 6.94
C ASN A 84 -3.74 -16.85 8.18
N TYR A 85 -4.08 -16.15 9.26
CA TYR A 85 -4.67 -16.77 10.45
C TYR A 85 -5.99 -17.48 10.14
N LEU A 86 -6.90 -16.82 9.40
CA LEU A 86 -8.17 -17.42 9.02
C LEU A 86 -7.99 -18.64 8.11
N LYS A 87 -7.08 -18.56 7.14
CA LYS A 87 -6.73 -19.68 6.25
C LYS A 87 -6.27 -20.90 7.05
N ALA A 88 -5.38 -20.69 8.03
CA ALA A 88 -4.91 -21.77 8.90
C ALA A 88 -6.06 -22.40 9.71
N ARG A 89 -6.99 -21.57 10.22
CA ARG A 89 -8.16 -22.07 10.97
C ARG A 89 -9.14 -22.85 10.11
N VAL A 90 -9.42 -22.38 8.89
CA VAL A 90 -10.29 -23.10 7.95
C VAL A 90 -9.67 -24.45 7.62
N HIS A 91 -8.37 -24.49 7.32
CA HIS A 91 -7.69 -25.75 7.04
C HIS A 91 -7.73 -26.72 8.22
N ALA A 92 -7.51 -26.23 9.45
CA ALA A 92 -7.63 -27.06 10.65
C ALA A 92 -9.06 -27.59 10.87
N ALA A 93 -10.08 -26.77 10.57
CA ALA A 93 -11.47 -27.20 10.64
C ALA A 93 -11.81 -28.24 9.57
N ASP A 94 -11.32 -28.08 8.34
CA ASP A 94 -11.49 -29.06 7.26
C ASP A 94 -10.87 -30.41 7.63
N LEU A 95 -9.66 -30.42 8.18
CA LEU A 95 -9.01 -31.64 8.67
C LEU A 95 -9.83 -32.30 9.79
N ALA A 96 -10.34 -31.52 10.75
CA ALA A 96 -11.17 -32.05 11.82
C ALA A 96 -12.49 -32.65 11.29
N LEU A 97 -13.12 -32.02 10.29
CA LEU A 97 -14.32 -32.55 9.64
C LEU A 97 -14.03 -33.84 8.87
N GLU A 98 -12.90 -33.91 8.18
CA GLU A 98 -12.44 -35.12 7.50
C GLU A 98 -12.21 -36.26 8.51
N ASP A 99 -11.53 -35.98 9.62
CA ASP A 99 -11.31 -36.94 10.70
C ASP A 99 -12.62 -37.41 11.32
N MET A 100 -13.57 -36.51 11.60
CA MET A 100 -14.89 -36.87 12.08
C MET A 100 -15.65 -37.75 11.07
N GLY A 101 -15.63 -37.39 9.79
CA GLY A 101 -16.25 -38.17 8.72
C GLY A 101 -15.64 -39.57 8.60
N ASN A 102 -14.32 -39.68 8.73
CA ASN A 102 -13.60 -40.94 8.73
C ASN A 102 -13.89 -41.77 9.98
N CYS A 103 -13.98 -41.14 11.16
CA CYS A 103 -14.40 -41.78 12.41
C CYS A 103 -15.83 -42.34 12.33
N SER A 104 -16.78 -41.57 11.80
CA SER A 104 -18.15 -42.05 11.58
C SER A 104 -18.21 -43.18 10.54
N ARG A 105 -17.38 -43.13 9.49
CA ARG A 105 -17.33 -44.17 8.46
C ARG A 105 -16.58 -45.43 8.87
N ARG A 106 -15.64 -45.33 9.83
CA ARG A 106 -14.76 -46.44 10.26
C ARG A 106 -15.52 -47.69 10.70
N ILE A 107 -16.76 -47.52 11.16
CA ILE A 107 -17.57 -48.63 11.67
C ILE A 107 -18.81 -48.88 10.78
N ASN A 108 -19.01 -48.03 9.77
CA ASN A 108 -20.05 -48.21 8.77
C ASN A 108 -19.52 -49.09 7.63
N VAL A 109 -20.19 -50.21 7.39
CA VAL A 109 -19.91 -51.07 6.24
C VAL A 109 -20.94 -50.77 5.14
N ARG A 110 -20.45 -50.41 3.95
CA ARG A 110 -21.33 -50.19 2.78
C ARG A 110 -21.55 -51.51 2.05
N ILE A 111 -22.74 -52.09 2.19
CA ILE A 111 -23.18 -53.27 1.46
C ILE A 111 -23.87 -52.82 0.17
N ARG A 112 -23.41 -53.29 -1.00
CA ARG A 112 -23.97 -52.96 -2.32
C ARG A 112 -24.64 -54.19 -2.93
N GLY A 113 -25.66 -53.98 -3.77
CA GLY A 113 -26.35 -55.06 -4.49
C GLY A 113 -27.49 -55.73 -3.71
N ILE A 114 -27.99 -55.10 -2.64
CA ILE A 114 -29.21 -55.55 -1.96
C ILE A 114 -30.41 -55.22 -2.86
N PRO A 115 -31.23 -56.22 -3.26
CA PRO A 115 -32.42 -55.96 -4.07
C PRO A 115 -33.45 -55.14 -3.28
N GLU A 116 -34.00 -54.09 -3.90
CA GLU A 116 -34.95 -53.15 -3.25
C GLU A 116 -36.22 -53.84 -2.70
N ARG A 117 -36.57 -55.03 -3.23
CA ARG A 117 -37.71 -55.83 -2.78
C ARG A 117 -37.46 -56.68 -1.53
N ALA A 118 -36.27 -56.65 -0.94
CA ALA A 118 -35.99 -57.35 0.32
C ALA A 118 -36.64 -56.68 1.57
N GLY A 119 -37.39 -55.58 1.36
CA GLY A 119 -37.80 -54.63 2.39
C GLY A 119 -39.09 -54.91 3.15
N GLU A 120 -39.63 -56.13 3.18
CA GLU A 120 -40.79 -56.43 4.04
C GLU A 120 -40.39 -56.81 5.49
N GLY A 121 -39.10 -56.99 5.77
CA GLY A 121 -38.57 -57.33 7.10
C GLY A 121 -37.49 -56.37 7.62
N PRO A 122 -37.10 -56.48 8.90
CA PRO A 122 -36.06 -55.66 9.49
C PRO A 122 -34.71 -55.85 8.77
N LEU A 123 -34.09 -54.76 8.32
CA LEU A 123 -32.79 -54.79 7.62
C LEU A 123 -31.70 -55.54 8.41
N ALA A 124 -31.76 -55.50 9.75
CA ALA A 124 -30.83 -56.22 10.62
C ALA A 124 -30.86 -57.74 10.39
N ASP A 125 -32.04 -58.32 10.20
CA ASP A 125 -32.20 -59.76 10.03
C ASP A 125 -31.67 -60.22 8.67
N LEU A 126 -31.90 -59.41 7.64
CA LEU A 126 -31.33 -59.63 6.30
C LEU A 126 -29.80 -59.60 6.33
N VAL A 127 -29.20 -58.65 7.05
CA VAL A 127 -27.74 -58.53 7.18
C VAL A 127 -27.16 -59.75 7.90
N VAL A 128 -27.79 -60.22 8.99
CA VAL A 128 -27.37 -61.44 9.68
C VAL A 128 -27.45 -62.63 8.74
N HIS A 129 -28.57 -62.79 8.01
CA HIS A 129 -28.77 -63.90 7.08
C HIS A 129 -27.71 -63.96 5.96
N ILE A 130 -27.29 -62.81 5.42
CA ILE A 130 -26.23 -62.73 4.40
C ILE A 130 -24.85 -63.03 5.00
N LEU A 131 -24.54 -62.51 6.20
CA LEU A 131 -23.21 -62.61 6.79
C LEU A 131 -22.93 -63.99 7.41
N GLN A 132 -23.95 -64.69 7.90
CA GLN A 132 -23.81 -65.98 8.60
C GLN A 132 -23.11 -67.08 7.78
N PRO A 133 -23.44 -67.32 6.50
CA PRO A 133 -22.71 -68.31 5.68
C PRO A 133 -21.31 -67.85 5.26
N LEU A 134 -21.04 -66.54 5.24
CA LEU A 134 -19.76 -65.97 4.82
C LEU A 134 -18.75 -65.85 5.97
N LEU A 135 -19.23 -65.75 7.21
CA LEU A 135 -18.43 -65.53 8.42
C LEU A 135 -18.87 -66.46 9.56
N PRO A 136 -18.61 -67.78 9.45
CA PRO A 136 -19.14 -68.79 10.38
C PRO A 136 -18.60 -68.70 11.82
N GLY A 137 -17.63 -67.81 12.09
CA GLY A 137 -16.98 -67.65 13.40
C GLY A 137 -17.41 -66.42 14.21
N ILE A 138 -18.33 -65.59 13.72
CA ILE A 138 -18.75 -64.38 14.45
C ILE A 138 -19.87 -64.73 15.45
N PRO A 139 -19.71 -64.47 16.76
CA PRO A 139 -20.72 -64.78 17.76
C PRO A 139 -22.03 -64.00 17.51
N GLN A 140 -23.18 -64.68 17.58
CA GLN A 140 -24.51 -64.09 17.32
C GLN A 140 -25.00 -63.08 18.38
N ALA A 141 -24.23 -62.78 19.41
CA ALA A 141 -24.70 -61.96 20.52
C ALA A 141 -23.65 -60.94 20.96
N MET A 142 -23.77 -59.71 20.44
CA MET A 142 -23.47 -58.49 21.18
C MET A 142 -24.47 -57.40 20.80
N SER A 143 -25.76 -57.73 20.91
CA SER A 143 -26.84 -56.73 20.94
C SER A 143 -26.69 -55.92 22.23
N GLY A 144 -26.08 -54.74 22.15
CA GLY A 144 -26.13 -53.73 23.23
C GLY A 144 -24.80 -53.14 23.71
N SER A 145 -23.64 -53.75 23.47
CA SER A 145 -22.36 -53.27 24.05
C SER A 145 -21.51 -52.39 23.11
N TRP A 146 -21.80 -52.37 21.81
CA TRP A 146 -20.97 -51.63 20.86
C TRP A 146 -21.03 -50.12 21.08
N SER A 147 -22.21 -49.57 21.37
CA SER A 147 -22.45 -48.11 21.43
C SER A 147 -21.61 -47.38 22.49
N ARG A 148 -21.28 -48.03 23.63
CA ARG A 148 -20.48 -47.39 24.70
C ARG A 148 -19.01 -47.15 24.35
N ARG A 149 -18.41 -47.93 23.44
CA ARG A 149 -16.99 -47.71 23.06
C ARG A 149 -16.80 -46.62 22.00
N TYR A 150 -17.87 -46.15 21.35
CA TYR A 150 -17.76 -45.11 20.30
C TYR A 150 -17.43 -43.73 20.87
N SER A 151 -17.97 -43.39 22.06
CA SER A 151 -17.65 -42.12 22.71
C SER A 151 -16.19 -42.05 23.16
N GLU A 152 -15.59 -43.17 23.58
CA GLU A 152 -14.19 -43.23 24.02
C GLU A 152 -13.19 -43.13 22.85
N ILE A 153 -13.46 -43.82 21.74
CA ILE A 153 -12.50 -43.93 20.62
C ILE A 153 -12.53 -42.70 19.70
N CYS A 154 -13.69 -42.06 19.52
CA CYS A 154 -13.85 -40.97 18.55
C CYS A 154 -13.85 -39.56 19.16
N LEU A 155 -14.10 -39.40 20.47
CA LEU A 155 -14.18 -38.08 21.12
C LEU A 155 -13.06 -37.80 22.14
N GLY A 156 -12.25 -38.78 22.51
CA GLY A 156 -11.13 -38.59 23.46
C GLY A 156 -11.56 -38.02 24.82
N LEU A 157 -12.82 -38.17 25.20
CA LEU A 157 -13.35 -37.68 26.48
C LEU A 157 -13.03 -38.70 27.58
N PRO A 158 -12.28 -38.33 28.64
CA PRO A 158 -12.12 -39.19 29.81
C PRO A 158 -13.40 -39.18 30.65
N VAL A 159 -13.70 -40.33 31.28
CA VAL A 159 -14.72 -40.47 32.32
C VAL A 159 -14.23 -39.85 33.62
#